data_AF-A0A2P4XDZ0-F1
#
_entry.id   AF-A0A2P4XDZ0-F1
#
_cell.length_a   1.000
_cell.length_b   1.000
_cell.length_c   1.000
_cell.angle_alpha   90.00
_cell.angle_beta   90.00
_cell.angle_gamma   90.00
#
_symmetry.space_group_name_H-M   'P 1'
#
loop_
_entity.id
_entity.type
_entity.pdbx_description
1 polymer ?
#
loop_
_entity_poly.entity_id
_entity_poly.type
_entity_poly.pdbx_seq_one_letter_code
_entity_poly.pdbx_strand_id
1 'polypeptide(L)'
;MTQAETEAHWLEVHTESVLPDAQAGPEAYSHSYRSCSISIPIVSADNNNGSSRQQPRRMGSIRVSAYLEDIGPLTEKDVAAQRDVLFLPPPPFQEQESNREELSTSPQLVGASPVREIRERSNSTSAIRAAEETKISTVPTRGLVSTENTQRNIQQDHNHEREKEVIHFKEAVERERSTWKQEQHLQQLQWKRRFAEMEKARMDELEEEWARREEERSNLLKSAQEEYQRLEQTLRKSLADLETRERRLAIAEAALHREQEVKHDENESLQRRLKSEQHY
;
A
#
# COMPACT_ATOMS: atom_id res chain seq x y z
N MET A 1 12.94 36.61 -27.74
CA MET A 1 13.63 36.32 -26.47
C MET A 1 13.00 37.16 -25.40
N THR A 2 12.27 36.53 -24.47
CA THR A 2 12.12 36.93 -23.06
C THR A 2 11.46 35.75 -22.37
N GLN A 3 12.25 35.02 -21.58
CA GLN A 3 11.80 33.99 -20.64
C GLN A 3 10.84 34.66 -19.66
N ALA A 4 9.62 34.14 -19.53
CA ALA A 4 8.75 34.50 -18.41
C ALA A 4 9.20 33.67 -17.22
N GLU A 5 9.70 34.40 -16.23
CA GLU A 5 10.28 33.94 -14.97
C GLU A 5 9.25 33.13 -14.17
N THR A 6 9.53 31.84 -13.96
CA THR A 6 8.89 31.05 -12.92
C THR A 6 9.55 31.41 -11.59
N GLU A 7 8.99 32.40 -10.89
CA GLU A 7 9.28 32.62 -9.48
C GLU A 7 8.78 31.41 -8.67
N ALA A 8 9.68 30.47 -8.42
CA ALA A 8 9.52 29.47 -7.38
C ALA A 8 9.70 30.19 -6.03
N HIS A 9 8.60 30.53 -5.37
CA HIS A 9 8.65 30.97 -3.99
C HIS A 9 9.00 29.76 -3.12
N TRP A 10 10.26 29.69 -2.72
CA TRP A 10 10.82 28.59 -1.93
C TRP A 10 10.22 28.57 -0.52
N LEU A 11 9.73 27.38 -0.14
CA LEU A 11 9.82 26.75 1.19
C LEU A 11 10.00 27.70 2.39
N GLU A 12 8.91 28.00 3.08
CA GLU A 12 8.96 28.29 4.51
C GLU A 12 9.21 26.95 5.22
N VAL A 13 10.50 26.57 5.34
CA VAL A 13 10.89 25.43 6.17
C VAL A 13 10.91 25.92 7.61
N HIS A 14 9.97 25.44 8.42
CA HIS A 14 10.13 25.52 9.87
C HIS A 14 11.27 24.57 10.29
N THR A 15 12.52 25.04 10.20
CA THR A 15 13.69 24.34 10.75
C THR A 15 13.89 24.75 12.20
N GLU A 16 13.23 24.07 13.13
CA GLU A 16 13.80 23.89 14.46
C GLU A 16 14.34 22.46 14.52
N SER A 17 15.53 22.27 13.93
CA SER A 17 16.24 20.99 13.99
C SER A 17 17.64 21.27 14.52
N VAL A 18 17.79 21.11 15.83
CA VAL A 18 19.10 21.00 16.47
C VAL A 18 19.60 19.59 16.17
N LEU A 19 20.71 19.47 15.44
CA LEU A 19 21.38 18.20 15.19
C LEU A 19 21.86 17.61 16.53
N PRO A 20 21.57 16.34 16.87
CA PRO A 20 22.13 15.74 18.06
C PRO A 20 23.62 15.45 17.86
N ASP A 21 24.39 15.76 18.90
CA ASP A 21 25.83 15.51 19.01
C ASP A 21 26.13 14.00 18.94
N ALA A 22 27.30 13.63 18.40
CA ALA A 22 27.64 12.26 17.96
C ALA A 22 27.87 11.22 19.09
N GLN A 23 27.16 11.32 20.22
CA GLN A 23 27.24 10.40 21.36
C GLN A 23 25.89 9.89 21.88
N ALA A 24 24.81 10.00 21.11
CA ALA A 24 23.51 9.54 21.54
C ALA A 24 23.30 8.06 21.17
N GLY A 25 23.09 7.19 22.16
CA GLY A 25 22.80 5.76 21.97
C GLY A 25 21.49 5.50 21.21
N PRO A 26 21.12 4.22 20.97
CA PRO A 26 19.96 3.85 20.16
C PRO A 26 18.60 4.35 20.67
N GLU A 27 18.54 4.99 21.85
CA GLU A 27 17.34 5.57 22.45
C GLU A 27 17.13 7.06 22.15
N ALA A 28 18.04 7.70 21.41
CA ALA A 28 17.96 9.14 21.11
C ALA A 28 17.54 9.41 19.65
N TYR A 29 16.66 8.58 19.09
CA TYR A 29 16.10 8.86 17.79
C TYR A 29 15.05 9.97 17.92
N SER A 30 15.35 11.13 17.36
CA SER A 30 14.42 12.26 17.35
C SER A 30 13.37 12.01 16.29
N HIS A 31 12.11 11.78 16.70
CA HIS A 31 10.96 11.70 15.80
C HIS A 31 10.96 12.92 14.87
N SER A 32 11.08 12.69 13.55
CA SER A 32 11.11 13.77 12.57
C SER A 32 9.74 13.89 11.92
N TYR A 33 9.11 15.04 12.10
CA TYR A 33 7.87 15.38 11.43
C TYR A 33 8.13 16.40 10.33
N ARG A 34 7.62 16.11 9.12
CA ARG A 34 7.70 17.02 7.98
C ARG A 34 6.33 17.18 7.38
N SER A 35 5.95 18.42 7.10
CA SER A 35 4.75 18.71 6.34
C SER A 35 5.10 19.55 5.13
N CYS A 36 4.36 19.37 4.04
CA CYS A 36 4.43 20.26 2.90
C CYS A 36 3.03 20.50 2.34
N SER A 37 2.78 21.72 1.87
CA SER A 37 1.55 22.06 1.17
C SER A 37 1.91 22.57 -0.21
N ILE A 38 1.33 21.97 -1.25
CA ILE A 38 1.56 22.31 -2.64
C ILE A 38 0.23 22.59 -3.34
N SER A 39 0.21 23.62 -4.18
CA SER A 39 -0.92 23.93 -5.05
C SER A 39 -0.61 23.44 -6.46
N ILE A 40 -1.30 22.40 -6.91
CA ILE A 40 -1.11 21.77 -8.21
C ILE A 40 -2.15 22.33 -9.18
N PRO A 41 -1.76 23.03 -10.26
CA PRO A 41 -2.71 23.54 -11.24
C PRO A 41 -3.33 22.37 -12.03
N ILE A 42 -4.66 22.37 -12.17
CA ILE A 42 -5.37 21.46 -13.09
C ILE A 42 -5.32 22.10 -14.47
N VAL A 43 -4.71 21.41 -15.42
CA VAL A 43 -4.57 21.88 -16.80
C VAL A 43 -5.30 20.91 -17.72
N SER A 44 -6.09 21.44 -18.65
CA SER A 44 -6.73 20.62 -19.69
C SER A 44 -5.67 20.18 -20.71
N ALA A 45 -5.61 18.88 -20.98
CA ALA A 45 -4.80 18.34 -22.06
C ALA A 45 -5.62 18.37 -23.36
N ASP A 46 -5.12 19.07 -24.37
CA ASP A 46 -5.75 19.14 -25.68
C ASP A 46 -5.61 17.80 -26.41
N ASN A 47 -6.66 16.98 -26.42
CA ASN A 47 -6.78 15.87 -27.37
C ASN A 47 -7.14 16.42 -28.74
N ASN A 48 -6.14 16.91 -29.47
CA ASN A 48 -6.37 17.65 -30.71
C ASN A 48 -6.37 16.72 -31.94
N ASN A 49 -7.57 16.32 -32.38
CA ASN A 49 -7.81 16.02 -33.79
C ASN A 49 -7.97 17.36 -34.54
N GLY A 50 -6.83 17.92 -34.96
CA GLY A 50 -6.70 18.83 -36.08
C GLY A 50 -7.61 20.05 -36.11
N SER A 51 -7.26 21.12 -35.40
CA SER A 51 -7.16 22.49 -35.94
C SER A 51 -7.03 23.52 -34.81
N SER A 52 -6.13 24.48 -35.00
CA SER A 52 -5.77 25.60 -34.11
C SER A 52 -4.92 25.22 -32.89
N ARG A 53 -3.74 25.85 -32.80
CA ARG A 53 -2.89 25.88 -31.61
C ARG A 53 -3.63 26.62 -30.50
N GLN A 54 -4.39 25.90 -29.69
CA GLN A 54 -4.87 26.44 -28.43
C GLN A 54 -3.83 26.15 -27.34
N GLN A 55 -3.60 27.13 -26.48
CA GLN A 55 -2.68 26.98 -25.36
C GLN A 55 -3.39 26.21 -24.24
N PRO A 56 -2.67 25.34 -23.51
CA PRO A 56 -3.22 24.58 -22.39
C PRO A 56 -3.89 25.54 -21.40
N ARG A 57 -5.20 25.37 -21.18
CA ARG A 57 -5.96 26.24 -20.27
C ARG A 57 -5.92 25.66 -18.86
N ARG A 58 -5.49 26.49 -17.90
CA ARG A 58 -5.60 26.19 -16.47
C ARG A 58 -7.09 26.22 -16.09
N MET A 59 -7.61 25.07 -15.69
CA MET A 59 -9.01 24.85 -15.34
C MET A 59 -9.26 25.08 -13.84
N GLY A 60 -8.23 24.96 -13.01
CA GLY A 60 -8.34 25.13 -11.57
C GLY A 60 -7.01 24.88 -10.85
N SER A 61 -7.06 24.69 -9.53
CA SER A 61 -5.92 24.21 -8.74
C SER A 61 -6.38 23.38 -7.56
N ILE A 62 -5.62 22.33 -7.26
CA ILE A 62 -5.81 21.46 -6.09
C ILE A 62 -4.74 21.84 -5.08
N ARG A 63 -5.15 22.14 -3.84
CA ARG A 63 -4.21 22.28 -2.73
C ARG A 63 -4.07 20.92 -2.06
N VAL A 64 -2.85 20.39 -2.06
CA VAL A 64 -2.49 19.13 -1.42
C VAL A 64 -1.63 19.46 -0.21
N SER A 65 -1.99 18.96 0.96
CA SER A 65 -1.16 19.00 2.16
C SER A 65 -0.75 17.57 2.50
N ALA A 66 0.55 17.33 2.54
CA ALA A 66 1.13 16.03 2.88
C ALA A 66 1.90 16.14 4.20
N TYR A 67 1.80 15.07 4.99
CA TYR A 67 2.43 14.94 6.30
C TYR A 67 3.23 13.64 6.30
N LEU A 68 4.50 13.73 6.64
CA LEU A 68 5.43 12.62 6.72
C LEU A 68 5.98 12.57 8.14
N GLU A 69 5.78 11.45 8.80
CA GLU A 69 6.29 11.18 10.14
C GLU A 69 7.32 10.04 10.05
N ASP A 70 8.54 10.32 10.50
CA ASP A 70 9.59 9.31 10.64
C ASP A 70 9.57 8.78 12.08
N ILE A 71 9.04 7.57 12.22
CA ILE A 71 8.87 6.87 13.51
C ILE A 71 10.17 6.13 13.89
N GLY A 72 11.20 6.19 13.05
CA GLY A 72 12.46 5.49 13.28
C GLY A 72 12.38 3.99 13.02
N PRO A 73 13.43 3.22 13.40
CA PRO A 73 13.45 1.78 13.19
C PRO A 73 12.39 1.09 14.04
N LEU A 74 11.49 0.35 13.38
CA LEU A 74 10.40 -0.38 14.03
C LEU A 74 10.95 -1.36 15.06
N THR A 75 10.56 -1.18 16.31
CA THR A 75 10.85 -2.16 17.37
C THR A 75 9.79 -3.28 17.34
N GLU A 76 10.10 -4.46 17.88
CA GLU A 76 9.16 -5.61 17.90
C GLU A 76 7.81 -5.27 18.59
N LYS A 77 7.77 -4.21 19.40
CA LYS A 77 6.56 -3.71 20.05
C LYS A 77 5.66 -2.89 19.10
N ASP A 78 6.23 -2.23 18.10
CA ASP A 78 5.51 -1.37 17.16
C ASP A 78 4.78 -2.18 16.09
N VAL A 79 5.34 -3.33 15.69
CA VAL A 79 4.71 -4.28 14.76
C VAL A 79 3.43 -4.89 15.35
N ALA A 80 3.36 -5.01 16.67
CA ALA A 80 2.15 -5.47 17.36
C ALA A 80 1.06 -4.40 17.41
N ALA A 81 1.42 -3.13 17.61
CA ALA A 81 0.47 -2.02 17.65
C ALA A 81 -0.10 -1.64 16.26
N GLN A 82 0.68 -1.81 15.18
CA GLN A 82 0.23 -1.48 13.83
C GLN A 82 -0.89 -2.39 13.31
N ARG A 83 -1.03 -3.61 13.86
CA ARG A 83 -2.14 -4.52 13.54
C ARG A 83 -3.49 -4.05 14.10
N ASP A 84 -3.49 -3.27 15.18
CA ASP A 84 -4.72 -2.73 15.78
C ASP A 84 -5.18 -1.42 15.14
N VAL A 85 -4.28 -0.64 14.52
CA VAL A 85 -4.62 0.68 13.95
C VAL A 85 -5.24 0.60 12.54
N LEU A 86 -5.07 -0.52 11.83
CA LEU A 86 -5.66 -0.70 10.49
C LEU A 86 -7.12 -1.18 10.49
N PHE A 87 -7.71 -1.44 11.66
CA PHE A 87 -9.15 -1.65 11.79
C PHE A 87 -9.81 -0.36 12.29
N LEU A 88 -10.33 0.43 11.36
CA LEU A 88 -11.38 1.39 11.69
C LEU A 88 -12.54 0.61 12.31
N PRO A 89 -12.96 0.89 13.56
CA PRO A 89 -14.17 0.29 14.09
C PRO A 89 -15.35 0.73 13.21
N PRO A 90 -16.28 -0.17 12.85
CA PRO A 90 -17.47 0.22 12.11
C PRO A 90 -18.27 1.23 12.95
N PRO A 91 -18.98 2.19 12.31
CA PRO A 91 -19.79 3.15 13.03
C PRO A 91 -20.85 2.42 13.87
N PRO A 92 -21.25 2.96 15.03
CA PRO A 92 -22.22 2.31 15.89
C PRO A 92 -23.57 2.18 15.17
N PHE A 93 -23.98 0.94 14.90
CA PHE A 93 -25.35 0.62 14.54
C PHE A 93 -26.25 0.93 15.73
N GLN A 94 -27.17 1.89 15.56
CA GLN A 94 -28.37 1.96 16.38
C GLN A 94 -29.29 0.82 15.95
N GLU A 95 -29.18 -0.34 16.60
CA GLU A 95 -30.24 -1.33 16.57
C GLU A 95 -31.13 -1.21 17.80
N GLN A 96 -32.38 -0.95 17.45
CA GLN A 96 -33.57 -0.93 18.27
C GLN A 96 -33.71 -2.25 19.04
N GLU A 97 -34.10 -2.12 20.30
CA GLU A 97 -34.34 -3.19 21.26
C GLU A 97 -35.06 -4.42 20.67
N SER A 98 -34.47 -5.60 20.85
CA SER A 98 -35.25 -6.83 20.95
C SER A 98 -34.58 -7.80 21.92
N ASN A 99 -35.25 -7.99 23.05
CA ASN A 99 -34.87 -8.87 24.15
C ASN A 99 -34.69 -10.33 23.70
N ARG A 100 -33.56 -10.96 24.07
CA ARG A 100 -33.57 -12.36 24.55
C ARG A 100 -32.24 -12.81 25.20
N GLU A 101 -32.35 -13.01 26.51
CA GLU A 101 -31.82 -14.11 27.35
C GLU A 101 -30.44 -14.74 27.03
N GLU A 102 -29.51 -14.46 27.95
CA GLU A 102 -28.52 -15.34 28.61
C GLU A 102 -28.12 -16.68 27.94
N LEU A 103 -26.80 -16.89 27.77
CA LEU A 103 -26.07 -17.89 28.56
C LEU A 103 -24.54 -17.76 28.43
N SER A 104 -23.89 -17.61 29.58
CA SER A 104 -22.45 -17.75 29.84
C SER A 104 -21.88 -19.10 29.40
N THR A 105 -20.66 -19.14 28.85
CA THR A 105 -19.59 -20.07 29.31
C THR A 105 -18.21 -19.77 28.67
N SER A 106 -17.24 -19.43 29.52
CA SER A 106 -15.85 -19.91 29.44
C SER A 106 -15.71 -20.97 30.56
N PRO A 107 -14.79 -21.97 30.55
CA PRO A 107 -13.34 -21.72 30.40
C PRO A 107 -12.40 -22.88 29.91
N GLN A 108 -11.14 -22.51 29.68
CA GLN A 108 -9.88 -23.19 30.07
C GLN A 108 -9.32 -24.49 29.42
N LEU A 109 -8.04 -24.36 29.02
CA LEU A 109 -6.82 -25.12 29.42
C LEU A 109 -6.27 -26.32 28.61
N VAL A 110 -4.93 -26.25 28.50
CA VAL A 110 -3.86 -27.27 28.37
C VAL A 110 -3.43 -27.74 26.97
N GLY A 111 -2.14 -27.50 26.68
CA GLY A 111 -1.34 -28.26 25.73
C GLY A 111 0.12 -27.81 25.77
N ALA A 112 0.95 -28.48 26.58
CA ALA A 112 2.35 -28.14 26.80
C ALA A 112 3.31 -28.92 25.86
N SER A 113 4.33 -28.19 25.37
CA SER A 113 5.75 -28.61 25.18
C SER A 113 6.14 -29.55 24.02
N PRO A 114 7.45 -29.67 23.67
CA PRO A 114 8.50 -28.66 23.46
C PRO A 114 9.44 -28.99 22.24
N VAL A 115 10.68 -28.45 22.23
CA VAL A 115 11.93 -28.92 21.57
C VAL A 115 12.35 -28.19 20.26
N ARG A 116 13.37 -27.31 20.33
CA ARG A 116 14.79 -27.58 19.93
C ARG A 116 15.63 -26.30 19.98
N GLU A 117 16.49 -26.25 20.99
CA GLU A 117 17.60 -25.34 21.18
C GLU A 117 18.74 -25.75 20.21
N ILE A 118 19.17 -24.87 19.31
CA ILE A 118 20.38 -25.08 18.51
C ILE A 118 21.52 -24.33 19.17
N ARG A 119 22.36 -25.12 19.82
CA ARG A 119 23.64 -24.81 20.42
C ARG A 119 24.69 -24.62 19.33
N GLU A 120 25.09 -23.38 19.07
CA GLU A 120 26.32 -23.11 18.29
C GLU A 120 27.51 -23.01 19.24
N ARG A 121 28.28 -24.11 19.28
CA ARG A 121 29.68 -24.12 19.69
C ARG A 121 30.51 -23.94 18.42
N SER A 122 31.42 -22.98 18.39
CA SER A 122 32.61 -23.07 17.55
C SER A 122 33.82 -22.50 18.29
N ASN A 123 34.67 -23.46 18.67
CA ASN A 123 36.12 -23.38 18.85
C ASN A 123 36.73 -22.79 17.55
N SER A 124 37.91 -22.21 17.43
CA SER A 124 39.11 -22.12 18.26
C SER A 124 40.03 -21.09 17.57
N THR A 125 40.66 -20.24 18.37
CA THR A 125 42.12 -20.07 18.47
C THR A 125 42.97 -20.14 17.18
N SER A 126 43.70 -19.07 16.86
CA SER A 126 45.15 -19.06 17.09
C SER A 126 45.77 -17.67 16.92
N ALA A 127 46.51 -17.28 17.95
CA ALA A 127 47.47 -16.19 17.94
C ALA A 127 48.79 -16.72 17.35
N ILE A 128 49.48 -15.93 16.55
CA ILE A 128 50.91 -16.13 16.28
C ILE A 128 51.65 -14.93 16.86
N ARG A 129 52.42 -15.23 17.90
CA ARG A 129 53.37 -14.33 18.56
C ARG A 129 54.60 -14.16 17.67
N ALA A 130 55.12 -12.95 17.67
CA ALA A 130 56.49 -12.65 17.30
C ALA A 130 57.37 -12.78 18.56
N ALA A 131 58.45 -13.57 18.46
CA ALA A 131 59.63 -13.55 19.33
C ALA A 131 60.71 -14.38 18.60
N GLU A 132 61.86 -13.76 18.29
CA GLU A 132 63.17 -14.10 18.91
C GLU A 132 63.87 -15.24 18.12
N GLU A 133 65.18 -15.34 17.89
CA GLU A 133 66.35 -14.76 18.55
C GLU A 133 67.64 -15.17 17.78
N THR A 134 68.63 -14.27 17.78
CA THR A 134 70.10 -14.46 17.96
C THR A 134 71.00 -15.42 17.14
N LYS A 135 72.10 -14.79 16.66
CA LYS A 135 73.56 -15.11 16.83
C LYS A 135 74.07 -16.47 16.26
N ILE A 136 75.27 -16.65 15.68
CA ILE A 136 76.64 -16.39 16.16
C ILE A 136 77.63 -16.54 14.95
N SER A 137 78.46 -15.52 14.72
CA SER A 137 79.94 -15.51 14.65
C SER A 137 80.78 -16.55 13.84
N THR A 138 81.67 -16.00 12.97
CA THR A 138 83.14 -16.25 12.79
C THR A 138 83.68 -17.62 12.28
N VAL A 139 84.76 -17.79 11.48
CA VAL A 139 85.83 -16.99 10.82
C VAL A 139 86.30 -17.80 9.53
N PRO A 140 87.53 -17.65 8.97
CA PRO A 140 87.85 -17.07 7.66
C PRO A 140 88.11 -18.12 6.56
N THR A 141 88.14 -17.72 5.29
CA THR A 141 88.87 -18.51 4.28
C THR A 141 89.49 -17.62 3.21
N ARG A 142 90.82 -17.66 3.16
CA ARG A 142 91.68 -17.25 2.05
C ARG A 142 91.31 -18.07 0.81
N GLY A 143 91.13 -17.42 -0.33
CA GLY A 143 91.12 -18.07 -1.66
C GLY A 143 90.98 -16.99 -2.71
N LEU A 144 92.05 -16.61 -3.39
CA LEU A 144 92.48 -17.23 -4.65
C LEU A 144 91.49 -16.92 -5.78
N VAL A 145 92.03 -16.16 -6.73
CA VAL A 145 91.44 -15.63 -7.95
C VAL A 145 90.85 -16.73 -8.85
N SER A 146 89.67 -16.44 -9.44
CA SER A 146 89.04 -17.07 -10.61
C SER A 146 88.09 -18.29 -10.45
N THR A 147 86.85 -18.07 -9.96
CA THR A 147 85.64 -18.91 -10.26
C THR A 147 84.31 -18.13 -10.22
N GLU A 148 84.30 -16.79 -10.36
CA GLU A 148 83.07 -15.99 -10.18
C GLU A 148 81.98 -16.20 -11.26
N ASN A 149 82.34 -16.69 -12.45
CA ASN A 149 81.40 -16.74 -13.58
C ASN A 149 80.44 -17.93 -13.55
N THR A 150 80.86 -19.09 -13.04
CA THR A 150 80.01 -20.30 -12.99
C THR A 150 79.01 -20.25 -11.84
N GLN A 151 79.41 -19.69 -10.69
CA GLN A 151 78.54 -19.52 -9.53
C GLN A 151 77.50 -18.40 -9.74
N ARG A 152 77.85 -17.34 -10.51
CA ARG A 152 76.87 -16.33 -10.98
C ARG A 152 75.79 -16.92 -11.88
N ASN A 153 76.14 -17.82 -12.81
CA ASN A 153 75.15 -18.42 -13.72
C ASN A 153 74.13 -19.31 -13.00
N ILE A 154 74.57 -20.18 -12.06
CA ILE A 154 73.65 -21.03 -11.28
C ILE A 154 72.73 -20.18 -10.38
N GLN A 155 73.28 -19.11 -9.79
CA GLN A 155 72.50 -18.16 -9.00
C GLN A 155 71.48 -17.39 -9.87
N GLN A 156 71.84 -17.06 -11.11
CA GLN A 156 71.00 -16.36 -12.07
C GLN A 156 69.85 -17.26 -12.57
N ASP A 157 70.12 -18.53 -12.87
CA ASP A 157 69.08 -19.49 -13.27
C ASP A 157 68.08 -19.72 -12.13
N HIS A 158 68.55 -19.84 -10.89
CA HIS A 158 67.69 -20.01 -9.73
C HIS A 158 66.86 -18.74 -9.41
N ASN A 159 67.43 -17.55 -9.66
CA ASN A 159 66.67 -16.30 -9.58
C ASN A 159 65.63 -16.20 -10.70
N HIS A 160 65.96 -16.64 -11.91
CA HIS A 160 65.04 -16.63 -13.04
C HIS A 160 63.87 -17.63 -12.87
N GLU A 161 64.12 -18.76 -12.21
CA GLU A 161 63.08 -19.73 -11.85
C GLU A 161 62.14 -19.18 -10.76
N ARG A 162 62.69 -18.51 -9.73
CA ARG A 162 61.90 -17.77 -8.73
C ARG A 162 61.08 -16.64 -9.34
N GLU A 163 61.61 -15.92 -10.32
CA GLU A 163 60.86 -14.89 -11.06
C GLU A 163 59.66 -15.49 -11.78
N LYS A 164 59.80 -16.66 -12.40
CA LYS A 164 58.68 -17.38 -13.05
C LYS A 164 57.64 -17.82 -12.03
N GLU A 165 58.05 -18.35 -10.88
CA GLU A 165 57.15 -18.73 -9.80
C GLU A 165 56.35 -17.52 -9.28
N VAL A 166 57.00 -16.37 -9.12
CA VAL A 166 56.34 -15.12 -8.72
C VAL A 166 55.33 -14.64 -9.77
N ILE A 167 55.65 -14.77 -11.06
CA ILE A 167 54.73 -14.42 -12.15
C ILE A 167 53.50 -15.33 -12.15
N HIS A 168 53.70 -16.65 -12.03
CA HIS A 168 52.59 -17.61 -11.99
C HIS A 168 51.72 -17.42 -10.75
N PHE A 169 52.33 -17.13 -9.60
CA PHE A 169 51.59 -16.81 -8.38
C PHE A 169 50.76 -15.53 -8.54
N LYS A 170 51.34 -14.47 -9.11
CA LYS A 170 50.63 -13.22 -9.40
C LYS A 170 49.46 -13.44 -10.34
N GLU A 171 49.66 -14.22 -11.40
CA GLU A 171 48.60 -14.57 -12.34
C GLU A 171 47.48 -15.40 -11.66
N ALA A 172 47.82 -16.30 -10.75
CA ALA A 172 46.84 -17.06 -9.97
C ALA A 172 46.00 -16.16 -9.06
N VAL A 173 46.62 -15.22 -8.36
CA VAL A 173 45.93 -14.23 -7.53
C VAL A 173 45.05 -13.31 -8.38
N GLU A 174 45.50 -12.90 -9.57
CA GLU A 174 44.69 -12.09 -10.49
C GLU A 174 43.48 -12.86 -11.04
N ARG A 175 43.63 -14.16 -11.32
CA ARG A 175 42.52 -15.05 -11.69
C ARG A 175 41.51 -15.18 -10.56
N GLU A 176 41.95 -15.45 -9.33
CA GLU A 176 41.07 -15.54 -8.16
C GLU A 176 40.35 -14.22 -7.87
N ARG A 177 41.05 -13.08 -8.00
CA ARG A 177 40.43 -11.76 -7.86
C ARG A 177 39.35 -11.53 -8.93
N SER A 178 39.55 -12.05 -10.14
CA SER A 178 38.61 -11.89 -11.24
C SER A 178 37.37 -12.77 -11.05
N THR A 179 37.54 -14.03 -10.63
CA THR A 179 36.42 -14.92 -10.31
C THR A 179 35.62 -14.40 -9.12
N TRP A 180 36.29 -13.88 -8.09
CA TRP A 180 35.62 -13.25 -6.95
C TRP A 180 34.76 -12.04 -7.36
N LYS A 181 35.25 -11.18 -8.25
CA LYS A 181 34.45 -10.06 -8.79
C LYS A 181 33.24 -10.52 -9.59
N GLN A 182 33.40 -11.57 -10.40
CA GLN A 182 32.30 -12.16 -11.17
C GLN A 182 31.23 -12.75 -10.24
N GLU A 183 31.65 -13.46 -9.20
CA GLU A 183 30.76 -14.02 -8.19
C GLU A 183 29.99 -12.92 -7.45
N GLN A 184 30.68 -11.85 -7.03
CA GLN A 184 30.04 -10.67 -6.43
C GLN A 184 29.00 -10.04 -7.36
N HIS A 185 29.33 -9.89 -8.64
CA HIS A 185 28.39 -9.36 -9.63
C HIS A 185 27.18 -10.29 -9.82
N LEU A 186 27.39 -11.61 -9.86
CA LEU A 186 26.29 -12.59 -9.96
C LEU A 186 25.37 -12.53 -8.74
N GLN A 187 25.94 -12.46 -7.53
CA GLN A 187 25.16 -12.29 -6.30
C GLN A 187 24.36 -10.99 -6.31
N GLN A 188 24.93 -9.89 -6.79
CA GLN A 188 24.21 -8.63 -6.94
C GLN A 188 23.03 -8.75 -7.90
N LEU A 189 23.21 -9.45 -9.04
CA LEU A 189 22.11 -9.69 -9.99
C LEU A 189 21.01 -10.57 -9.39
N GLN A 190 21.38 -11.62 -8.65
CA GLN A 190 20.41 -12.49 -7.98
C GLN A 190 19.63 -11.72 -6.91
N TRP A 191 20.30 -10.88 -6.12
CA TRP A 191 19.65 -10.03 -5.14
C TRP A 191 18.67 -9.05 -5.79
N LYS A 192 19.10 -8.36 -6.87
CA LYS A 192 18.23 -7.47 -7.65
C LYS A 192 17.01 -8.19 -8.20
N ARG A 193 17.18 -9.42 -8.71
CA ARG A 193 16.08 -10.24 -9.22
C ARG A 193 15.09 -10.58 -8.12
N ARG A 194 15.55 -11.12 -6.99
CA ARG A 194 14.67 -11.50 -5.86
C ARG A 194 13.93 -10.30 -5.30
N PHE A 195 14.60 -9.16 -5.22
CA PHE A 195 13.97 -7.91 -4.78
C PHE A 195 12.85 -7.49 -5.74
N ALA A 196 13.11 -7.50 -7.05
CA ALA A 196 12.11 -7.17 -8.06
C ALA A 196 10.93 -8.16 -8.06
N GLU A 197 11.19 -9.46 -7.85
CA GLU A 197 10.15 -10.49 -7.72
C GLU A 197 9.27 -10.25 -6.48
N MET A 198 9.87 -9.91 -5.35
CA MET A 198 9.15 -9.58 -4.11
C MET A 198 8.32 -8.30 -4.25
N GLU A 199 8.90 -7.26 -4.87
CA GLU A 199 8.18 -6.01 -5.14
C GLU A 199 7.02 -6.23 -6.08
N LYS A 200 7.22 -7.03 -7.15
CA LYS A 200 6.15 -7.42 -8.07
C LYS A 200 5.04 -8.18 -7.35
N ALA A 201 5.38 -9.19 -6.54
CA ALA A 201 4.37 -9.96 -5.79
C ALA A 201 3.53 -9.07 -4.87
N ARG A 202 4.16 -8.10 -4.20
CA ARG A 202 3.46 -7.11 -3.39
C ARG A 202 2.54 -6.21 -4.21
N MET A 203 2.98 -5.79 -5.40
CA MET A 203 2.13 -5.00 -6.31
C MET A 203 0.94 -5.81 -6.82
N ASP A 204 1.17 -7.06 -7.23
CA ASP A 204 0.14 -7.97 -7.71
C ASP A 204 -0.93 -8.21 -6.61
N GLU A 205 -0.52 -8.42 -5.35
CA GLU A 205 -1.45 -8.58 -4.21
C GLU A 205 -2.31 -7.33 -3.97
N LEU A 206 -1.71 -6.13 -4.06
CA LEU A 206 -2.45 -4.88 -3.96
C LEU A 206 -3.44 -4.71 -5.11
N GLU A 207 -3.05 -5.05 -6.34
CA GLU A 207 -3.93 -5.00 -7.51
C GLU A 207 -5.12 -5.96 -7.36
N GLU A 208 -4.91 -7.17 -6.85
CA GLU A 208 -5.98 -8.14 -6.56
C GLU A 208 -6.92 -7.64 -5.46
N GLU A 209 -6.40 -7.02 -4.41
CA GLU A 209 -7.23 -6.39 -3.37
C GLU A 209 -8.06 -5.23 -3.91
N TRP A 210 -7.47 -4.38 -4.74
CA TRP A 210 -8.18 -3.28 -5.41
C TRP A 210 -9.27 -3.82 -6.33
N ALA A 211 -8.97 -4.86 -7.11
CA ALA A 211 -9.93 -5.52 -7.99
C ALA A 211 -11.10 -6.11 -7.20
N ARG A 212 -10.83 -6.80 -6.07
CA ARG A 212 -11.87 -7.33 -5.18
C ARG A 212 -12.76 -6.24 -4.61
N ARG A 213 -12.19 -5.16 -4.09
CA ARG A 213 -12.97 -4.03 -3.55
C ARG A 213 -13.80 -3.34 -4.63
N GLU A 214 -13.26 -3.21 -5.84
CA GLU A 214 -13.99 -2.62 -6.96
C GLU A 214 -15.16 -3.52 -7.41
N GLU A 215 -14.95 -4.84 -7.42
CA GLU A 215 -16.00 -5.82 -7.69
C GLU A 215 -17.11 -5.77 -6.63
N GLU A 216 -16.76 -5.75 -5.34
CA GLU A 216 -17.71 -5.61 -4.24
C GLU A 216 -18.53 -4.30 -4.35
N ARG A 217 -17.85 -3.18 -4.63
CA ARG A 217 -18.51 -1.89 -4.86
C ARG A 217 -19.46 -1.93 -6.04
N SER A 218 -19.02 -2.51 -7.16
CA SER A 218 -19.84 -2.67 -8.37
C SER A 218 -21.07 -3.53 -8.11
N ASN A 219 -20.89 -4.64 -7.38
CA ASN A 219 -21.99 -5.56 -7.04
C ASN A 219 -22.98 -4.91 -6.08
N LEU A 220 -22.52 -4.16 -5.08
CA LEU A 220 -23.40 -3.40 -4.19
C LEU A 220 -24.23 -2.37 -4.97
N LEU A 221 -23.60 -1.64 -5.89
CA LEU A 221 -24.29 -0.67 -6.74
C LEU A 221 -25.35 -1.34 -7.63
N LYS A 222 -25.03 -2.48 -8.25
CA LYS A 222 -25.98 -3.25 -9.06
C LYS A 222 -27.17 -3.72 -8.23
N SER A 223 -26.92 -4.32 -7.06
CA SER A 223 -27.98 -4.76 -6.16
C SER A 223 -28.90 -3.61 -5.74
N ALA A 224 -28.33 -2.46 -5.35
CA ALA A 224 -29.11 -1.28 -5.00
C ALA A 224 -29.93 -0.75 -6.19
N GLN A 225 -29.37 -0.76 -7.40
CA GLN A 225 -30.09 -0.37 -8.62
C GLN A 225 -31.24 -1.33 -8.94
N GLU A 226 -31.04 -2.64 -8.77
CA GLU A 226 -32.09 -3.64 -8.97
C GLU A 226 -33.23 -3.48 -7.95
N GLU A 227 -32.91 -3.25 -6.67
CA GLU A 227 -33.90 -2.99 -5.62
C GLU A 227 -34.70 -1.72 -5.90
N TYR A 228 -34.02 -0.64 -6.29
CA TYR A 228 -34.67 0.61 -6.70
C TYR A 228 -35.67 0.36 -7.85
N GLN A 229 -35.26 -0.37 -8.89
CA GLN A 229 -36.14 -0.69 -10.01
C GLN A 229 -37.34 -1.54 -9.58
N ARG A 230 -37.15 -2.53 -8.68
CA ARG A 230 -38.25 -3.34 -8.15
C ARG A 230 -39.25 -2.49 -7.37
N LEU A 231 -38.76 -1.58 -6.53
CA LEU A 231 -39.60 -0.65 -5.77
C LEU A 231 -40.35 0.31 -6.70
N GLU A 232 -39.67 0.85 -7.71
CA GLU A 232 -40.28 1.74 -8.70
C GLU A 232 -41.40 1.02 -9.48
N GLN A 233 -41.16 -0.21 -9.93
CA GLN A 233 -42.20 -1.02 -10.59
C GLN A 233 -43.38 -1.29 -9.67
N THR A 234 -43.13 -1.57 -8.39
CA THR A 234 -44.19 -1.79 -7.39
C THR A 234 -45.00 -0.53 -7.17
N LEU A 235 -44.35 0.63 -7.06
CA LEU A 235 -45.00 1.93 -6.93
C LEU A 235 -45.87 2.24 -8.15
N ARG A 236 -45.34 2.06 -9.37
CA ARG A 236 -46.10 2.28 -10.61
C ARG A 236 -47.34 1.39 -10.71
N LYS A 237 -47.22 0.11 -10.32
CA LYS A 237 -48.37 -0.82 -10.26
C LYS A 237 -49.41 -0.37 -9.23
N SER A 238 -48.97 -0.03 -8.02
CA SER A 238 -49.87 0.45 -6.96
C SER A 238 -50.60 1.73 -7.37
N LEU A 239 -49.91 2.68 -7.99
CA LEU A 239 -50.53 3.91 -8.52
C LEU A 239 -51.58 3.59 -9.60
N ALA A 240 -51.26 2.72 -10.55
CA ALA A 240 -52.22 2.30 -11.57
C ALA A 240 -53.45 1.61 -10.95
N ASP A 241 -53.26 0.75 -9.95
CA ASP A 241 -54.35 0.09 -9.23
C ASP A 241 -55.23 1.11 -8.48
N LEU A 242 -54.62 2.10 -7.81
CA LEU A 242 -55.35 3.19 -7.16
C LEU A 242 -56.17 4.01 -8.16
N GLU A 243 -55.58 4.43 -9.28
CA GLU A 243 -56.32 5.14 -10.33
C GLU A 243 -57.50 4.32 -10.86
N THR A 244 -57.35 3.01 -11.03
CA THR A 244 -58.48 2.17 -11.46
C THR A 244 -59.59 2.10 -10.41
N ARG A 245 -59.23 2.06 -9.12
CA ARG A 245 -60.20 2.08 -8.01
C ARG A 245 -60.90 3.43 -7.92
N GLU A 246 -60.17 4.54 -8.05
CA GLU A 246 -60.73 5.89 -8.08
C GLU A 246 -61.73 6.05 -9.23
N ARG A 247 -61.38 5.60 -10.45
CA ARG A 247 -62.31 5.61 -11.59
C ARG A 247 -63.57 4.78 -11.31
N ARG A 248 -63.43 3.61 -10.67
CA ARG A 248 -64.58 2.76 -10.31
C ARG A 248 -65.46 3.43 -9.25
N LEU A 249 -64.87 4.04 -8.23
CA LEU A 249 -65.59 4.77 -7.18
C LEU A 249 -66.34 5.96 -7.77
N ALA A 250 -65.70 6.76 -8.63
CA ALA A 250 -66.36 7.89 -9.29
C ALA A 250 -67.58 7.46 -10.13
N ILE A 251 -67.51 6.30 -10.80
CA ILE A 251 -68.66 5.73 -11.52
C ILE A 251 -69.77 5.31 -10.55
N ALA A 252 -69.41 4.66 -9.44
CA ALA A 252 -70.38 4.22 -8.43
C ALA A 252 -71.05 5.41 -7.72
N GLU A 253 -70.29 6.46 -7.39
CA GLU A 253 -70.81 7.71 -6.84
C GLU A 253 -71.76 8.41 -7.81
N ALA A 254 -71.41 8.50 -9.09
CA ALA A 254 -72.29 9.05 -10.11
C ALA A 254 -73.58 8.22 -10.28
N ALA A 255 -73.50 6.89 -10.18
CA ALA A 255 -74.68 6.03 -10.22
C ALA A 255 -75.58 6.22 -8.99
N LEU A 256 -75.00 6.33 -7.79
CA LEU A 256 -75.73 6.61 -6.56
C LEU A 256 -76.43 7.98 -6.60
N HIS A 257 -75.75 9.01 -7.10
CA HIS A 257 -76.37 10.34 -7.25
C HIS A 257 -77.59 10.30 -8.17
N ARG A 258 -77.51 9.61 -9.31
CA ARG A 258 -78.67 9.44 -10.21
C ARG A 258 -79.81 8.69 -9.54
N GLU A 259 -79.50 7.65 -8.75
CA GLU A 259 -80.53 6.92 -8.00
C GLU A 259 -81.21 7.81 -6.96
N GLN A 260 -80.43 8.62 -6.24
CA GLN A 260 -80.96 9.60 -5.28
C GLN A 260 -81.85 10.64 -5.95
N GLU A 261 -81.45 11.16 -7.12
CA GLU A 261 -82.25 12.10 -7.92
C GLU A 261 -83.58 11.46 -8.34
N VAL A 262 -83.55 10.23 -8.88
CA VAL A 262 -84.77 9.50 -9.26
C VAL A 262 -85.68 9.28 -8.04
N LYS A 263 -85.12 8.88 -6.90
CA LYS A 263 -85.89 8.68 -5.65
C LYS A 263 -86.49 9.98 -5.15
N HIS A 264 -85.77 11.09 -5.25
CA HIS A 264 -86.25 12.41 -4.89
C HIS A 264 -87.42 12.83 -5.79
N ASP A 265 -87.27 12.71 -7.10
CA ASP A 265 -88.31 13.03 -8.10
C ASP A 265 -89.57 12.15 -7.92
N GLU A 266 -89.41 10.86 -7.64
CA GLU A 266 -90.49 9.94 -7.28
C GLU A 266 -91.24 10.46 -6.04
N ASN A 267 -90.53 10.84 -4.99
CA ASN A 267 -91.12 11.33 -3.74
C ASN A 267 -91.86 12.65 -3.95
N GLU A 268 -91.27 13.60 -4.67
CA GLU A 268 -91.92 14.86 -5.03
C GLU A 268 -93.20 14.64 -5.86
N SER A 269 -93.16 13.69 -6.80
CA SER A 269 -94.33 13.32 -7.61
C SER A 269 -95.45 12.75 -6.73
N LEU A 270 -95.12 11.86 -5.80
CA LEU A 270 -96.06 11.30 -4.84
C LEU A 270 -96.64 12.36 -3.91
N GLN A 271 -95.81 13.27 -3.38
CA GLN A 271 -96.28 14.38 -2.55
C GLN A 271 -97.22 15.32 -3.31
N ARG A 272 -96.92 15.61 -4.59
CA ARG A 272 -97.82 16.40 -5.45
C ARG A 272 -99.16 15.72 -5.64
N ARG A 273 -99.18 14.40 -5.89
CA ARG A 273 -100.42 13.61 -5.99
C ARG A 273 -101.23 13.62 -4.70
N LEU A 274 -100.57 13.38 -3.57
CA LEU A 274 -101.21 13.40 -2.24
C LEU A 274 -101.86 14.76 -1.95
N LYS A 275 -101.14 15.86 -2.23
CA LYS A 275 -101.68 17.22 -2.07
C LYS A 275 -102.88 17.46 -3.00
N SER A 276 -102.84 16.99 -4.24
CA SER A 276 -103.99 17.11 -5.15
C SER A 276 -105.21 16.29 -4.70
N GLU A 277 -105.00 15.11 -4.09
CA GLU A 277 -106.08 14.30 -3.53
C GLU A 277 -106.68 14.92 -2.26
N GLN A 278 -105.89 15.61 -1.44
CA GLN A 278 -106.37 16.32 -0.24
C GLN A 278 -107.18 17.59 -0.53
N HIS A 279 -107.08 18.12 -1.76
CA HIS A 279 -107.78 19.34 -2.19
C HIS A 279 -109.09 19.08 -2.97
N TYR A 280 -109.50 17.81 -3.08
CA TYR A 280 -110.80 17.36 -3.58
C TYR A 280 -111.70 16.89 -2.43
#